data_AF-A0AAV1HW84-F1
#
_entry.id   AF-A0AAV1HW84-F1
#
_cell.length_a   1.000
_cell.length_b   1.000
_cell.length_c   1.000
_cell.angle_alpha   90.00
_cell.angle_beta   90.00
_cell.angle_gamma   90.00
#
_symmetry.space_group_name_H-M   'P 1'
#
loop_
_entity.id
_entity.type
_entity.pdbx_description
1 polymer ?
#
loop_
_entity_poly.entity_id
_entity_poly.type
_entity_poly.pdbx_seq_one_letter_code
_entity_poly.pdbx_strand_id
1 'polypeptide(L)'
;MQVNEQVYESLPQRRSGRGRKGAAAELGGAQQSPGVLTELGDRLGSTMNHLELQGSTESPAAVSRTLYRKDAEGDACYEYLDHTADVQIHSWGPRLEEAMANAGLAMFNYMTPLSGVEIDASGSRDFEAEGHDEQSLLFAFLDELLFVFHTELLVCKDLTVTHLDRNSWALKAHGKGERFQRGKHASGTEVKAITYSAMQIIEQPGDAEVFVIVDI
;
A
#
# COMPACT_ATOMS: atom_id res chain seq x y z
N MET A 1 -26.49 32.13 -9.26
CA MET A 1 -25.81 31.31 -10.30
C MET A 1 -25.71 29.92 -9.71
N GLN A 2 -26.49 28.97 -10.23
CA GLN A 2 -26.63 27.62 -9.65
C GLN A 2 -25.34 26.83 -9.86
N VAL A 3 -24.77 26.32 -8.77
CA VAL A 3 -23.65 25.38 -8.78
C VAL A 3 -24.15 24.00 -9.18
N ASN A 4 -23.57 23.44 -10.24
CA ASN A 4 -23.87 22.08 -10.72
C ASN A 4 -23.18 21.06 -9.81
N GLU A 5 -23.99 20.28 -9.09
CA GLU A 5 -23.61 19.29 -8.08
C GLU A 5 -23.09 17.95 -8.67
N GLN A 6 -22.84 17.88 -9.99
CA GLN A 6 -22.65 16.61 -10.72
C GLN A 6 -21.19 16.22 -11.02
N VAL A 7 -20.18 16.86 -10.42
CA VAL A 7 -18.75 16.55 -10.70
C VAL A 7 -18.04 15.84 -9.52
N TYR A 8 -18.76 15.49 -8.45
CA TYR A 8 -18.18 14.80 -7.28
C TYR A 8 -18.23 13.26 -7.34
N GLU A 9 -18.81 12.66 -8.39
CA GLU A 9 -19.04 11.20 -8.47
C GLU A 9 -17.89 10.39 -9.10
N SER A 10 -16.80 11.01 -9.57
CA SER A 10 -15.71 10.30 -10.27
C SER A 10 -14.40 10.16 -9.48
N LEU A 11 -14.38 10.50 -8.19
CA LEU A 11 -13.26 10.17 -7.30
C LEU A 11 -13.46 8.77 -6.71
N PRO A 12 -12.40 8.01 -6.38
CA PRO A 12 -12.54 6.71 -5.71
C PRO A 12 -13.28 6.90 -4.38
N GLN A 13 -14.56 6.57 -4.40
CA GLN A 13 -15.45 6.68 -3.25
C GLN A 13 -15.17 5.52 -2.29
N ARG A 14 -14.93 5.86 -1.02
CA ARG A 14 -14.89 4.94 0.14
C ARG A 14 -15.91 3.81 -0.02
N ARG A 15 -15.46 2.57 -0.23
CA ARG A 15 -16.34 1.39 -0.15
C ARG A 15 -16.57 1.03 1.32
N SER A 16 -17.59 1.64 1.92
CA SER A 16 -18.08 1.20 3.24
C SER A 16 -18.71 -0.20 3.16
N GLY A 17 -17.98 -1.22 3.65
CA GLY A 17 -18.48 -2.58 3.79
C GLY A 17 -19.49 -2.69 4.93
N ARG A 18 -20.78 -2.82 4.60
CA ARG A 18 -21.89 -2.95 5.55
C ARG A 18 -22.15 -4.43 5.89
N GLY A 19 -21.85 -4.81 7.13
CA GLY A 19 -22.63 -5.72 7.98
C GLY A 19 -22.78 -7.20 7.61
N ARG A 20 -22.00 -8.08 8.27
CA ARG A 20 -22.40 -9.48 8.51
C ARG A 20 -23.41 -9.54 9.66
N LYS A 21 -24.63 -10.01 9.38
CA LYS A 21 -25.61 -10.40 10.40
C LYS A 21 -25.17 -11.71 11.05
N GLY A 22 -25.05 -11.70 12.39
CA GLY A 22 -24.94 -12.90 13.20
C GLY A 22 -26.27 -13.64 13.29
N ALA A 23 -26.23 -14.96 13.21
CA ALA A 23 -27.33 -15.85 13.56
C ALA A 23 -27.10 -16.41 14.96
N ALA A 24 -28.05 -16.14 15.86
CA ALA A 24 -28.12 -16.69 17.20
C ALA A 24 -28.63 -18.13 17.14
N ALA A 25 -28.02 -19.03 17.92
CA ALA A 25 -28.54 -20.37 18.19
C ALA A 25 -28.95 -20.44 19.67
N GLU A 26 -30.23 -20.78 19.89
CA GLU A 26 -30.86 -20.95 21.19
C GLU A 26 -30.36 -22.20 21.90
N LEU A 27 -30.11 -22.07 23.21
CA LEU A 27 -29.78 -23.17 24.12
C LEU A 27 -31.05 -23.62 24.85
N GLY A 28 -31.56 -24.81 24.49
CA GLY A 28 -32.55 -25.55 25.28
C GLY A 28 -31.86 -26.67 26.05
N GLY A 29 -32.02 -26.68 27.38
CA GLY A 29 -31.43 -27.67 28.28
C GLY A 29 -32.35 -28.87 28.58
N ALA A 30 -31.73 -29.97 28.99
CA ALA A 30 -32.19 -30.99 29.97
C ALA A 30 -31.14 -32.13 30.00
N GLN A 31 -30.31 -32.26 31.04
CA GLN A 31 -30.51 -33.14 32.22
C GLN A 31 -30.75 -34.63 31.92
N GLN A 32 -29.73 -35.48 32.13
CA GLN A 32 -29.66 -36.58 33.13
C GLN A 32 -28.59 -37.64 32.75
N SER A 33 -27.69 -37.93 33.71
CA SER A 33 -26.77 -39.07 33.79
C SER A 33 -27.44 -40.23 34.59
N PRO A 34 -26.82 -41.41 34.90
CA PRO A 34 -25.54 -42.03 34.51
C PRO A 34 -25.65 -43.54 34.09
N GLY A 35 -24.56 -44.18 33.63
CA GLY A 35 -24.51 -45.67 33.63
C GLY A 35 -23.41 -46.38 32.83
N VAL A 36 -22.31 -46.74 33.52
CA VAL A 36 -21.58 -48.04 33.54
C VAL A 36 -21.09 -48.73 32.23
N LEU A 37 -19.75 -48.87 32.15
CA LEU A 37 -18.86 -49.97 31.68
C LEU A 37 -19.35 -50.99 30.62
N THR A 38 -18.48 -51.35 29.64
CA THR A 38 -17.71 -52.63 29.56
C THR A 38 -17.27 -52.96 28.09
N GLU A 39 -15.96 -53.21 27.94
CA GLU A 39 -15.19 -54.11 27.04
C GLU A 39 -15.31 -54.21 25.49
N LEU A 40 -14.10 -54.19 24.90
CA LEU A 40 -13.45 -55.10 23.91
C LEU A 40 -14.21 -55.58 22.66
N GLY A 41 -13.50 -55.48 21.51
CA GLY A 41 -13.61 -56.52 20.47
C GLY A 41 -13.47 -56.03 19.03
N ASP A 42 -12.23 -56.11 18.51
CA ASP A 42 -11.90 -56.70 17.21
C ASP A 42 -12.55 -56.21 15.90
N ARG A 43 -11.66 -55.66 15.07
CA ARG A 43 -11.26 -56.19 13.75
C ARG A 43 -12.02 -55.78 12.47
N LEU A 44 -11.12 -55.40 11.53
CA LEU A 44 -11.17 -55.47 10.06
C LEU A 44 -11.68 -54.24 9.31
N GLY A 45 -10.82 -53.79 8.41
CA GLY A 45 -10.88 -52.50 7.78
C GLY A 45 -11.61 -52.49 6.45
N SER A 46 -11.76 -51.29 5.93
CA SER A 46 -11.88 -51.03 4.50
C SER A 46 -11.69 -49.53 4.27
N THR A 47 -10.75 -49.23 3.38
CA THR A 47 -10.67 -48.01 2.55
C THR A 47 -10.52 -46.67 3.29
N MET A 48 -9.26 -46.32 3.57
CA MET A 48 -8.81 -44.93 3.61
C MET A 48 -9.19 -44.26 2.28
N ASN A 49 -10.13 -43.31 2.33
CA ASN A 49 -10.23 -42.30 1.31
C ASN A 49 -9.07 -41.33 1.50
N HIS A 50 -8.08 -41.51 0.63
CA HIS A 50 -7.02 -40.57 0.34
C HIS A 50 -7.65 -39.30 -0.24
N LEU A 51 -7.98 -38.33 0.63
CA LEU A 51 -8.07 -36.94 0.20
C LEU A 51 -6.65 -36.38 0.30
N GLU A 52 -5.93 -36.42 -0.82
CA GLU A 52 -4.84 -35.48 -1.06
C GLU A 52 -5.44 -34.07 -0.97
N LEU A 53 -5.34 -33.46 0.21
CA LEU A 53 -5.24 -32.01 0.28
C LEU A 53 -3.95 -31.64 -0.45
N GLN A 54 -4.07 -31.40 -1.75
CA GLN A 54 -3.12 -30.57 -2.49
C GLN A 54 -3.22 -29.16 -1.88
N GLY A 55 -2.53 -28.96 -0.77
CA GLY A 55 -2.16 -27.62 -0.33
C GLY A 55 -1.24 -27.07 -1.40
N SER A 56 -1.79 -26.26 -2.30
CA SER A 56 -1.01 -25.40 -3.17
C SER A 56 -0.16 -24.51 -2.26
N THR A 57 1.10 -24.90 -2.06
CA THR A 57 2.12 -24.03 -1.46
C THR A 57 2.45 -22.96 -2.49
N GLU A 58 1.58 -21.95 -2.58
CA GLU A 58 1.91 -20.75 -3.32
C GLU A 58 3.16 -20.13 -2.70
N SER A 59 4.13 -19.76 -3.54
CA SER A 59 5.32 -19.06 -3.08
C SER A 59 4.90 -17.80 -2.29
N PRO A 60 5.58 -17.42 -1.20
CA PRO A 60 5.30 -16.18 -0.47
C PRO A 60 5.20 -14.95 -1.39
N ALA A 61 5.98 -14.89 -2.47
CA ALA A 61 5.90 -13.86 -3.50
C ALA A 61 4.56 -13.87 -4.28
N ALA A 62 4.03 -15.06 -4.60
CA ALA A 62 2.75 -15.22 -5.27
C ALA A 62 1.58 -14.82 -4.36
N VAL A 63 1.68 -15.14 -3.06
CA VAL A 63 0.71 -14.74 -2.04
C VAL A 63 0.74 -13.22 -1.82
N SER A 64 1.93 -12.60 -1.71
CA SER A 64 2.10 -11.14 -1.62
C SER A 64 1.44 -10.45 -2.82
N ARG A 65 1.75 -10.88 -4.05
CA ARG A 65 1.22 -10.32 -5.29
C ARG A 65 -0.28 -10.59 -5.53
N THR A 66 -0.89 -11.53 -4.81
CA THR A 66 -2.34 -11.82 -4.92
C THR A 66 -3.15 -11.05 -3.88
N LEU A 67 -2.59 -10.85 -2.68
CA LEU A 67 -3.20 -10.04 -1.62
C LEU A 67 -3.02 -8.54 -1.86
N TYR A 68 -1.82 -8.16 -2.29
CA TYR A 68 -1.39 -6.81 -2.61
C TYR A 68 -1.20 -6.66 -4.12
N ARG A 69 -1.25 -5.44 -4.65
CA ARG A 69 -1.22 -5.04 -6.07
C ARG A 69 -2.51 -5.32 -6.85
N LYS A 70 -3.56 -5.83 -6.20
CA LYS A 70 -4.86 -6.05 -6.85
C LYS A 70 -5.54 -4.73 -7.23
N ASP A 71 -5.23 -3.67 -6.49
CA ASP A 71 -5.81 -2.34 -6.63
C ASP A 71 -4.77 -1.35 -7.21
N ALA A 72 -3.79 -1.85 -7.97
CA ALA A 72 -2.80 -1.02 -8.66
C ALA A 72 -3.49 0.03 -9.55
N GLU A 73 -3.03 1.28 -9.48
CA GLU A 73 -3.58 2.36 -10.31
C GLU A 73 -3.08 2.28 -11.77
N GLY A 74 -3.73 1.46 -12.60
CA GLY A 74 -3.36 1.30 -14.00
C GLY A 74 -2.01 0.61 -14.17
N ASP A 75 -1.10 1.20 -14.94
CA ASP A 75 0.29 0.73 -15.07
C ASP A 75 1.20 1.20 -13.91
N ALA A 76 0.64 1.84 -12.88
CA ALA A 76 1.39 2.32 -11.74
C ALA A 76 1.84 1.16 -10.83
N CYS A 77 3.05 1.28 -10.31
CA CYS A 77 3.62 0.32 -9.36
C CYS A 77 3.34 0.72 -7.90
N TYR A 78 2.11 1.14 -7.62
CA TYR A 78 1.63 1.45 -6.28
C TYR A 78 0.11 1.28 -6.15
N GLU A 79 -0.36 1.14 -4.92
CA GLU A 79 -1.77 1.15 -4.52
C GLU A 79 -1.93 1.83 -3.15
N TYR A 80 -3.17 2.17 -2.80
CA TYR A 80 -3.52 2.74 -1.50
C TYR A 80 -4.33 1.74 -0.68
N LEU A 81 -3.92 1.51 0.56
CA LEU A 81 -4.59 0.61 1.49
C LEU A 81 -5.29 1.44 2.58
N ASP A 82 -6.52 1.04 2.91
CA ASP A 82 -7.31 1.68 3.97
C ASP A 82 -6.63 1.50 5.34
N HIS A 83 -6.24 2.61 5.96
CA HIS A 83 -5.84 2.67 7.37
C HIS A 83 -6.89 3.51 8.14
N THR A 84 -7.12 3.20 9.43
CA THR A 84 -8.33 3.66 10.15
C THR A 84 -8.57 5.18 10.15
N ALA A 85 -7.50 5.99 10.06
CA ALA A 85 -7.57 7.45 10.01
C ALA A 85 -6.64 8.09 8.96
N ASP A 86 -5.76 7.29 8.34
CA ASP A 86 -4.67 7.72 7.48
C ASP A 86 -4.75 6.97 6.15
N VAL A 87 -3.76 7.13 5.28
CA VAL A 87 -3.58 6.26 4.12
C VAL A 87 -2.25 5.51 4.23
N GLN A 88 -2.28 4.21 3.92
CA GLN A 88 -1.06 3.45 3.72
C GLN A 88 -0.76 3.38 2.23
N ILE A 89 0.38 3.93 1.84
CA ILE A 89 0.96 3.78 0.52
C ILE A 89 1.67 2.43 0.48
N HIS A 90 1.32 1.61 -0.50
CA HIS A 90 2.06 0.41 -0.86
C HIS A 90 2.62 0.60 -2.27
N SER A 91 3.94 0.53 -2.43
CA SER A 91 4.61 0.62 -3.73
C SER A 91 5.60 -0.52 -3.93
N TRP A 92 5.90 -0.82 -5.19
CA TRP A 92 6.80 -1.90 -5.55
C TRP A 92 7.67 -1.58 -6.75
N GLY A 93 8.66 -2.41 -7.02
CA GLY A 93 9.56 -2.29 -8.16
C GLY A 93 10.49 -3.49 -8.28
N PRO A 94 11.24 -3.62 -9.39
CA PRO A 94 12.22 -4.70 -9.53
C PRO A 94 13.41 -4.55 -8.55
N ARG A 95 13.68 -3.34 -8.06
CA ARG A 95 14.65 -3.04 -7.01
C ARG A 95 14.07 -1.99 -6.06
N LEU A 96 14.75 -1.82 -4.93
CA LEU A 96 14.34 -0.88 -3.89
C LEU A 96 14.29 0.57 -4.39
N GLU A 97 15.22 0.95 -5.27
CA GLU A 97 15.26 2.26 -5.91
C GLU A 97 13.93 2.59 -6.63
N GLU A 98 13.39 1.65 -7.40
CA GLU A 98 12.10 1.82 -8.05
C GLU A 98 10.95 1.82 -7.05
N ALA A 99 10.95 0.95 -6.04
CA ALA A 99 9.91 0.91 -5.03
C ALA A 99 9.82 2.24 -4.24
N MET A 100 10.97 2.82 -3.87
CA MET A 100 11.05 4.13 -3.21
C MET A 100 10.57 5.26 -4.14
N ALA A 101 11.00 5.28 -5.40
CA ALA A 101 10.52 6.26 -6.38
C ALA A 101 9.00 6.18 -6.57
N ASN A 102 8.45 4.96 -6.66
CA ASN A 102 7.01 4.73 -6.78
C ASN A 102 6.24 5.16 -5.53
N ALA A 103 6.83 5.06 -4.32
CA ALA A 103 6.23 5.61 -3.11
C ALA A 103 6.08 7.14 -3.19
N GLY A 104 7.12 7.83 -3.69
CA GLY A 104 7.08 9.27 -3.92
C GLY A 104 6.01 9.67 -4.94
N LEU A 105 5.91 8.95 -6.07
CA LEU A 105 4.87 9.18 -7.07
C LEU A 105 3.47 8.91 -6.52
N ALA A 106 3.30 7.85 -5.73
CA ALA A 106 2.04 7.54 -5.06
C ALA A 106 1.61 8.67 -4.13
N MET A 107 2.55 9.23 -3.36
CA MET A 107 2.28 10.38 -2.48
C MET A 107 1.85 11.62 -3.30
N PHE A 108 2.59 11.97 -4.36
CA PHE A 108 2.21 13.09 -5.22
C PHE A 108 0.83 12.89 -5.85
N ASN A 109 0.56 11.69 -6.36
CA ASN A 109 -0.72 11.36 -6.99
C ASN A 109 -1.90 11.46 -6.01
N TYR A 110 -1.67 11.12 -4.73
CA TYR A 110 -2.68 11.26 -3.67
C TYR A 110 -3.00 12.73 -3.38
N MET A 111 -1.99 13.60 -3.44
CA MET A 111 -2.14 15.06 -3.27
C MET A 111 -2.74 15.75 -4.50
N THR A 112 -2.40 15.29 -5.70
CA THR A 112 -2.90 15.80 -6.96
C THR A 112 -2.77 14.72 -8.05
N PRO A 113 -3.85 14.33 -8.74
CA PRO A 113 -3.76 13.31 -9.77
C PRO A 113 -2.70 13.61 -10.84
N LEU A 114 -1.72 12.71 -10.99
CA LEU A 114 -0.58 12.90 -11.90
C LEU A 114 -0.97 12.89 -13.38
N SER A 115 -2.17 12.39 -13.71
CA SER A 115 -2.73 12.46 -15.06
C SER A 115 -2.85 13.89 -15.58
N GLY A 116 -3.10 14.86 -14.69
CA GLY A 116 -3.23 16.28 -15.02
C GLY A 116 -1.93 17.09 -14.93
N VAL A 117 -0.83 16.47 -14.52
CA VAL A 117 0.49 17.09 -14.38
C VAL A 117 1.28 16.89 -15.68
N GLU A 118 2.01 17.91 -16.11
CA GLU A 118 2.90 17.87 -17.28
C GLU A 118 4.37 17.85 -16.85
N ILE A 119 5.25 17.36 -17.73
CA ILE A 119 6.70 17.45 -17.52
C ILE A 119 7.18 18.71 -18.22
N ASP A 120 7.50 19.74 -17.43
CA ASP A 120 8.14 20.96 -17.90
C ASP A 120 9.65 20.91 -17.60
N ALA A 121 10.45 21.45 -18.51
CA ALA A 121 11.89 21.61 -18.31
C ALA A 121 12.20 22.48 -17.06
N SER A 122 11.30 23.39 -16.70
CA SER A 122 11.45 24.22 -15.48
C SER A 122 11.12 23.47 -14.18
N GLY A 123 10.41 22.34 -14.25
CA GLY A 123 9.99 21.54 -13.10
C GLY A 123 10.86 20.31 -12.84
N SER A 124 12.16 20.38 -13.14
CA SER A 124 13.13 19.32 -12.83
C SER A 124 13.88 19.64 -11.53
N ARG A 125 14.02 18.65 -10.64
CA ARG A 125 14.68 18.81 -9.34
C ARG A 125 15.47 17.56 -8.96
N ASP A 126 16.68 17.79 -8.45
CA ASP A 126 17.46 16.75 -7.79
C ASP A 126 17.12 16.75 -6.28
N PHE A 127 16.99 15.56 -5.73
CA PHE A 127 16.72 15.30 -4.33
C PHE A 127 17.84 14.47 -3.74
N GLU A 128 18.22 14.81 -2.51
CA GLU A 128 19.21 14.06 -1.73
C GLU A 128 18.63 13.79 -0.35
N ALA A 129 18.82 12.57 0.16
CA ALA A 129 18.37 12.17 1.48
C ALA A 129 19.40 11.27 2.15
N GLU A 130 19.51 11.37 3.46
CA GLU A 130 20.39 10.54 4.28
C GLU A 130 19.60 9.97 5.47
N GLY A 131 19.94 8.74 5.85
CA GLY A 131 19.36 8.01 6.98
C GLY A 131 20.45 7.31 7.80
N HIS A 132 20.04 6.62 8.86
CA HIS A 132 20.92 5.74 9.64
C HIS A 132 20.64 4.25 9.39
N ASP A 133 19.53 3.97 8.72
CA ASP A 133 19.10 2.67 8.24
C ASP A 133 18.15 2.86 7.03
N GLU A 134 17.67 1.75 6.49
CA GLU A 134 16.82 1.73 5.30
C GLU A 134 15.48 2.46 5.51
N GLN A 135 14.87 2.32 6.68
CA GLN A 135 13.58 2.92 7.01
C GLN A 135 13.70 4.43 7.20
N SER A 136 14.74 4.87 7.91
CA SER A 136 15.01 6.29 8.09
C SER A 136 15.42 6.98 6.79
N LEU A 137 16.10 6.28 5.88
CA LEU A 137 16.37 6.80 4.53
C LEU A 137 15.08 6.98 3.72
N LEU A 138 14.19 5.99 3.74
CA LEU A 138 12.88 6.09 3.10
C LEU A 138 12.06 7.26 3.66
N PHE A 139 12.03 7.38 5.00
CA PHE A 139 11.37 8.49 5.68
C PHE A 139 11.93 9.83 5.20
N ALA A 140 13.26 10.02 5.27
CA ALA A 140 13.92 11.27 4.92
C ALA A 140 13.69 11.63 3.43
N PHE A 141 13.69 10.62 2.55
CA PHE A 141 13.42 10.83 1.14
C PHE A 141 11.99 11.32 0.89
N LEU A 142 10.99 10.65 1.46
CA LEU A 142 9.59 11.05 1.29
C LEU A 142 9.31 12.41 1.96
N ASP A 143 9.92 12.68 3.10
CA ASP A 143 9.79 13.95 3.82
C ASP A 143 10.40 15.11 3.02
N GLU A 144 11.54 14.91 2.35
CA GLU A 144 12.14 15.90 1.44
C GLU A 144 11.24 16.19 0.23
N LEU A 145 10.65 15.16 -0.39
CA LEU A 145 9.68 15.33 -1.47
C LEU A 145 8.46 16.14 -1.00
N LEU A 146 7.93 15.81 0.18
CA LEU A 146 6.80 16.51 0.78
C LEU A 146 7.13 17.97 1.13
N PHE A 147 8.33 18.21 1.67
CA PHE A 147 8.83 19.54 1.96
C PHE A 147 8.89 20.41 0.70
N VAL A 148 9.43 19.87 -0.40
CA VAL A 148 9.49 20.57 -1.69
C VAL A 148 8.09 20.83 -2.25
N PHE A 149 7.15 19.91 -2.09
CA PHE A 149 5.74 20.18 -2.43
C PHE A 149 5.17 21.34 -1.62
N HIS A 150 5.33 21.36 -0.30
CA HIS A 150 4.75 22.41 0.54
C HIS A 150 5.40 23.78 0.35
N THR A 151 6.70 23.83 0.03
CA THR A 151 7.44 25.09 -0.09
C THR A 151 7.46 25.64 -1.51
N GLU A 152 7.66 24.79 -2.51
CA GLU A 152 7.83 25.18 -3.91
C GLU A 152 6.58 24.88 -4.76
N LEU A 153 5.65 24.06 -4.25
CA LEU A 153 4.51 23.50 -4.99
C LEU A 153 4.94 22.62 -6.18
N LEU A 154 6.16 22.09 -6.19
CA LEU A 154 6.60 21.20 -7.25
C LEU A 154 5.93 19.82 -7.09
N VAL A 155 5.37 19.31 -8.18
CA VAL A 155 4.78 17.97 -8.26
C VAL A 155 5.56 17.17 -9.30
N CYS A 156 6.14 16.05 -8.89
CA CYS A 156 6.85 15.16 -9.80
C CYS A 156 5.88 14.16 -10.43
N LYS A 157 5.86 14.10 -11.77
CA LYS A 157 5.17 13.08 -12.56
C LYS A 157 6.09 11.92 -12.96
N ASP A 158 7.38 12.20 -13.04
CA ASP A 158 8.45 11.23 -13.23
C ASP A 158 9.42 11.40 -12.06
N LEU A 159 9.83 10.30 -11.44
CA LEU A 159 10.75 10.29 -10.31
C LEU A 159 11.62 9.06 -10.45
N THR A 160 12.94 9.26 -10.40
CA THR A 160 13.93 8.19 -10.53
C THR A 160 14.94 8.32 -9.41
N VAL A 161 15.12 7.26 -8.61
CA VAL A 161 16.27 7.15 -7.71
C VAL A 161 17.50 6.77 -8.54
N THR A 162 18.45 7.69 -8.65
CA THR A 162 19.65 7.56 -9.49
C THR A 162 20.81 6.90 -8.76
N HIS A 163 20.83 7.00 -7.43
CA HIS A 163 21.85 6.38 -6.59
C HIS A 163 21.28 6.01 -5.22
N LEU A 164 21.66 4.82 -4.74
CA LEU A 164 21.37 4.34 -3.40
C LEU A 164 22.64 3.71 -2.81
N ASP A 165 23.22 4.35 -1.81
CA ASP A 165 24.33 3.80 -1.03
C ASP A 165 23.81 3.20 0.27
N ARG A 166 23.87 1.87 0.38
CA ARG A 166 23.40 1.12 1.54
C ARG A 166 24.41 1.05 2.69
N ASN A 167 25.66 1.46 2.46
CA ASN A 167 26.66 1.49 3.52
C ASN A 167 26.54 2.76 4.36
N SER A 168 26.30 3.90 3.69
CA SER A 168 26.11 5.20 4.32
C SER A 168 24.63 5.58 4.50
N TRP A 169 23.71 4.79 3.93
CA TRP A 169 22.28 5.08 3.85
C TRP A 169 22.02 6.47 3.27
N ALA A 170 22.51 6.67 2.04
CA ALA A 170 22.33 7.90 1.28
C ALA A 170 21.65 7.62 -0.06
N LEU A 171 20.80 8.55 -0.49
CA LEU A 171 20.00 8.45 -1.71
C LEU A 171 20.13 9.73 -2.53
N LYS A 172 20.23 9.57 -3.85
CA LYS A 172 20.03 10.64 -4.83
C LYS A 172 18.90 10.27 -5.76
N ALA A 173 18.01 11.22 -6.04
CA ALA A 173 16.92 11.06 -6.98
C ALA A 173 16.78 12.28 -7.87
N HIS A 174 16.14 12.08 -9.02
CA HIS A 174 15.81 13.11 -9.98
C HIS A 174 14.32 13.04 -10.27
N GLY A 175 13.61 14.13 -10.02
CA GLY A 175 12.19 14.28 -10.30
C GLY A 175 11.94 15.28 -11.42
N LYS A 176 10.90 15.03 -12.21
CA LYS A 176 10.43 15.93 -13.26
C LYS A 176 8.91 16.07 -13.18
N GLY A 177 8.44 17.28 -13.40
CA GLY A 177 7.02 17.58 -13.48
C GLY A 177 6.82 19.07 -13.64
N GLU A 178 5.96 19.66 -12.82
CA GLU A 178 5.70 21.09 -12.86
C GLU A 178 5.18 21.61 -11.52
N ARG A 179 5.13 22.94 -11.41
CA ARG A 179 4.55 23.60 -10.26
C ARG A 179 3.03 23.46 -10.25
N PHE A 180 2.47 23.10 -9.10
CA PHE A 180 1.03 23.03 -8.88
C PHE A 180 0.37 24.39 -9.10
N GLN A 181 -0.69 24.42 -9.92
CA GLN A 181 -1.45 25.61 -10.26
C GLN A 181 -2.93 25.41 -9.98
N ARG A 182 -3.49 26.25 -9.11
CA ARG A 182 -4.92 26.25 -8.78
C ARG A 182 -5.74 26.52 -10.04
N GLY A 183 -6.67 25.63 -10.36
CA GLY A 183 -7.52 25.71 -11.55
C GLY A 183 -6.97 24.98 -12.78
N LYS A 184 -5.67 24.67 -12.83
CA LYS A 184 -5.10 23.72 -13.80
C LYS A 184 -5.20 22.29 -13.25
N HIS A 185 -4.75 22.09 -12.01
CA HIS A 185 -4.69 20.76 -11.39
C HIS A 185 -5.85 20.51 -10.44
N ALA A 186 -6.32 19.26 -10.40
CA ALA A 186 -7.29 18.81 -9.43
C ALA A 186 -6.62 18.70 -8.04
N SER A 187 -7.32 19.16 -7.00
CA SER A 187 -6.88 18.98 -5.62
C SER A 187 -7.29 17.59 -5.13
N GLY A 188 -6.30 16.79 -4.74
CA GLY A 188 -6.49 15.56 -3.99
C GLY A 188 -6.54 15.84 -2.48
N THR A 189 -5.95 14.95 -1.69
CA THR A 189 -5.89 15.07 -0.24
C THR A 189 -4.52 15.57 0.19
N GLU A 190 -4.48 16.58 1.07
CA GLU A 190 -3.23 17.06 1.65
C GLU A 190 -2.56 15.96 2.48
N VAL A 191 -1.26 15.81 2.33
CA VAL A 191 -0.44 14.94 3.19
C VAL A 191 0.32 15.84 4.15
N LYS A 192 0.16 15.63 5.45
CA LYS A 192 0.76 16.48 6.50
C LYS A 192 2.14 16.01 6.91
N ALA A 193 2.33 14.69 7.01
CA ALA A 193 3.58 14.10 7.48
C ALA A 193 3.75 12.64 7.03
N ILE A 194 5.02 12.24 6.88
CA ILE A 194 5.41 10.83 6.77
C ILE A 194 5.49 10.23 8.18
N THR A 195 5.18 8.94 8.33
CA THR A 195 5.24 8.26 9.64
C THR A 195 6.04 6.97 9.58
N TYR A 196 6.65 6.59 10.71
CA TYR A 196 7.26 5.27 10.90
C TYR A 196 6.23 4.17 11.24
N SER A 197 4.96 4.54 11.44
CA SER A 197 3.91 3.62 11.85
C SER A 197 3.72 2.54 10.79
N ALA A 198 3.96 1.28 11.16
CA ALA A 198 3.90 0.13 10.26
C ALA A 198 4.71 0.29 8.97
N MET A 199 5.81 1.07 9.01
CA MET A 199 6.72 1.18 7.89
C MET A 199 7.41 -0.16 7.65
N GLN A 200 7.36 -0.65 6.41
CA GLN A 200 7.95 -1.92 6.03
C GLN A 200 8.65 -1.79 4.70
N ILE A 201 9.79 -2.47 4.60
CA ILE A 201 10.52 -2.64 3.35
C ILE A 201 10.79 -4.14 3.22
N ILE A 202 10.37 -4.70 2.09
CA ILE A 202 10.44 -6.14 1.82
C ILE A 202 11.17 -6.31 0.49
N GLU A 203 12.34 -6.93 0.53
CA GLU A 203 13.14 -7.18 -0.66
C GLU A 203 13.24 -8.67 -0.99
N GLN A 204 12.87 -9.00 -2.21
CA GLN A 204 13.05 -10.31 -2.82
C GLN A 204 13.78 -10.13 -4.16
N PRO A 205 14.44 -11.18 -4.69
CA PRO A 205 15.11 -11.09 -5.98
C PRO A 205 14.14 -10.66 -7.11
N GLY A 206 14.34 -9.44 -7.63
CA GLY A 206 13.52 -8.86 -8.70
C GLY A 206 12.16 -8.32 -8.24
N ASP A 207 11.94 -8.18 -6.93
CA ASP A 207 10.69 -7.69 -6.36
C ASP A 207 10.95 -7.03 -5.00
N ALA A 208 10.93 -5.71 -4.97
CA ALA A 208 11.02 -4.90 -3.76
C ALA A 208 9.68 -4.20 -3.50
N GLU A 209 9.26 -4.16 -2.25
CA GLU A 209 7.99 -3.58 -1.80
C GLU A 209 8.25 -2.64 -0.63
N VAL A 210 7.51 -1.53 -0.58
CA VAL A 210 7.57 -0.51 0.45
C VAL A 210 6.16 -0.19 0.94
N PHE A 211 5.97 -0.17 2.25
CA PHE A 211 4.73 0.21 2.90
C PHE A 211 5.00 1.40 3.82
N VAL A 212 4.26 2.50 3.64
CA VAL A 212 4.39 3.72 4.43
C VAL A 212 3.02 4.29 4.76
N ILE A 213 2.79 4.62 6.02
CA ILE A 213 1.59 5.36 6.44
C ILE A 213 1.92 6.86 6.43
N VAL A 214 1.03 7.65 5.84
CA VAL A 214 1.11 9.12 5.83
C VAL A 214 -0.10 9.73 6.51
N ASP A 215 0.13 10.77 7.31
CA ASP A 215 -0.91 11.57 7.99
C ASP A 215 -1.54 12.54 6.97
N ILE A 216 -2.87 12.63 6.96
CA ILE A 216 -3.67 13.40 5.99
C ILE A 216 -4.62 14.38 6.67
#